data_AF-A0A1Q4XGJ9-F1
#
_entry.id   AF-A0A1Q4XGJ9-F1
#
_cell.length_a   1.000
_cell.length_b   1.000
_cell.length_c   1.000
_cell.angle_alpha   90.00
_cell.angle_beta   90.00
_cell.angle_gamma   90.00
#
_symmetry.space_group_name_H-M   'P 1'
#
loop_
_entity.id
_entity.type
_entity.pdbx_description
1 polymer ?
#
loop_
_entity_poly.entity_id
_entity_poly.type
_entity_poly.pdbx_seq_one_letter_code
_entity_poly.pdbx_strand_id
1 'polypeptide(L)'
;MTSEAGNGDDVERIDWGEYESAIRRWEAIVGRPAPHPTQPGRHGRPVLSARFVEFLMGLDDGFVSSLDIPRTAQLRALGNGVVPQQAVYAIRLLLADLAAVSGLGLEGEWAA
;
A
#
# COMPACT_ATOMS: atom_id res chain seq x y z
N MET A 1 1.11 -36.41 -25.84
CA MET A 1 -0.31 -36.16 -25.57
C MET A 1 -0.62 -36.96 -24.32
N THR A 2 -0.59 -36.42 -23.11
CA THR A 2 -1.08 -35.13 -22.61
C THR A 2 -0.07 -34.47 -21.67
N SER A 3 0.01 -33.15 -21.77
CA SER A 3 0.68 -32.25 -20.82
C SER A 3 -0.22 -32.15 -19.59
N GLU A 4 0.31 -32.41 -18.40
CA GLU A 4 -0.27 -31.91 -17.16
C GLU A 4 0.34 -30.54 -16.89
N ALA A 5 -0.53 -29.55 -16.79
CA ALA A 5 -0.19 -28.19 -16.45
C ALA A 5 0.46 -28.18 -15.05
N GLY A 6 1.65 -27.60 -14.95
CA GLY A 6 2.23 -27.24 -13.67
C GLY A 6 1.29 -26.24 -12.98
N ASN A 7 0.67 -26.69 -11.89
CA ASN A 7 -0.12 -25.85 -10.99
C ASN A 7 0.81 -24.89 -10.26
N GLY A 8 1.16 -23.79 -10.92
CA GLY A 8 2.12 -22.78 -10.47
C GLY A 8 1.54 -21.78 -9.47
N ASP A 9 0.98 -22.27 -8.37
CA ASP A 9 0.45 -21.47 -7.26
C ASP A 9 1.05 -21.87 -5.90
N ASP A 10 2.28 -22.39 -5.90
CA ASP A 10 3.11 -22.36 -4.69
C ASP A 10 3.55 -20.90 -4.47
N VAL A 11 2.64 -20.10 -3.89
CA VAL A 11 2.96 -18.79 -3.34
C VAL A 11 3.97 -19.05 -2.24
N GLU A 12 5.25 -18.86 -2.55
CA GLU A 12 6.34 -19.00 -1.60
C GLU A 12 5.98 -18.23 -0.33
N ARG A 13 5.78 -18.97 0.76
CA ARG A 13 5.28 -18.40 2.01
C ARG A 13 6.35 -17.48 2.58
N ILE A 14 6.10 -16.17 2.52
CA ILE A 14 7.01 -15.15 3.03
C ILE A 14 7.11 -15.29 4.55
N ASP A 15 8.34 -15.46 5.06
CA ASP A 15 8.63 -15.35 6.49
C ASP A 15 8.87 -13.86 6.82
N TRP A 16 7.88 -13.22 7.44
CA TRP A 16 7.96 -11.82 7.83
C TRP A 16 8.75 -11.60 9.13
N GLY A 17 9.15 -12.66 9.84
CA GLY A 17 9.87 -12.58 11.10
C GLY A 17 9.15 -11.70 12.13
N GLU A 18 9.88 -10.76 12.73
CA GLU A 18 9.33 -9.83 13.72
C GLU A 18 8.20 -8.92 13.19
N TYR A 19 8.12 -8.73 11.87
CA TYR A 19 7.14 -7.85 11.22
C TYR A 19 5.80 -8.53 10.93
N GLU A 20 5.67 -9.85 11.14
CA GLU A 20 4.45 -10.62 10.83
C GLU A 20 3.19 -9.94 11.38
N SER A 21 3.21 -9.55 12.67
CA SER A 21 2.06 -8.91 13.31
C SER A 21 1.71 -7.55 12.71
N ALA A 22 2.69 -6.81 12.20
CA ALA A 22 2.47 -5.52 11.54
C ALA A 22 1.91 -5.73 10.13
N ILE A 23 2.48 -6.66 9.36
CA ILE A 23 2.02 -7.00 8.02
C ILE A 23 0.58 -7.51 8.06
N ARG A 24 0.23 -8.47 8.94
CA ARG A 24 -1.14 -9.00 9.05
C ARG A 24 -2.18 -7.94 9.38
N ARG A 25 -1.85 -7.02 10.29
CA ARG A 25 -2.74 -5.88 10.60
C ARG A 25 -2.92 -4.98 9.39
N TRP A 26 -1.85 -4.72 8.65
CA TRP A 26 -1.90 -3.87 7.47
C TRP A 26 -2.65 -4.54 6.30
N GLU A 27 -2.47 -5.84 6.08
CA GLU A 27 -3.26 -6.62 5.13
C GLU A 27 -4.76 -6.51 5.41
N ALA A 28 -5.16 -6.59 6.68
CA ALA A 28 -6.56 -6.43 7.09
C ALA A 28 -7.09 -5.00 6.84
N ILE A 29 -6.25 -3.98 7.02
CA ILE A 29 -6.61 -2.56 6.79
C ILE A 29 -6.72 -2.26 5.29
N VAL A 30 -5.77 -2.73 4.49
CA VAL A 30 -5.73 -2.47 3.03
C VAL A 30 -6.67 -3.43 2.27
N GLY A 31 -7.06 -4.54 2.87
CA GLY A 31 -8.01 -5.51 2.30
C GLY A 31 -7.39 -6.43 1.25
N ARG A 32 -6.06 -6.58 1.22
CA ARG A 32 -5.33 -7.46 0.29
C ARG A 32 -4.06 -8.02 0.93
N PRO A 33 -3.59 -9.22 0.50
CA PRO A 33 -2.34 -9.77 1.00
C PRO A 33 -1.14 -8.90 0.60
N ALA A 34 -0.11 -8.92 1.42
CA ALA A 34 1.13 -8.21 1.17
C ALA A 34 1.83 -8.82 -0.06
N PRO A 35 2.20 -8.00 -1.06
CA PRO A 35 3.06 -8.45 -2.15
C PRO A 35 4.43 -8.91 -1.63
N HIS A 36 5.13 -9.73 -2.41
CA HIS A 36 6.50 -10.10 -2.07
C HIS A 36 7.38 -8.85 -1.89
N PRO A 37 8.18 -8.75 -0.81
CA PRO A 37 8.89 -7.52 -0.45
C PRO A 37 10.01 -7.17 -1.43
N THR A 38 10.50 -8.17 -2.17
CA THR A 38 11.53 -8.00 -3.19
C THR A 38 11.06 -8.50 -4.55
N GLN A 39 11.72 -8.03 -5.60
CA GLN A 39 11.59 -8.50 -6.97
C GLN A 39 12.99 -8.75 -7.54
N PRO A 40 13.14 -9.54 -8.63
CA PRO A 40 14.41 -9.67 -9.32
C PRO A 40 14.94 -8.31 -9.82
N GLY A 41 16.19 -7.98 -9.50
CA GLY A 41 16.90 -6.84 -10.05
C GLY A 41 17.54 -7.15 -11.41
N ARG A 42 18.11 -6.12 -12.06
CA ARG A 42 18.79 -6.24 -13.37
C ARG A 42 19.90 -7.30 -13.40
N HIS A 43 20.57 -7.52 -12.27
CA HIS A 43 21.65 -8.50 -12.11
C HIS A 43 21.20 -9.77 -11.36
N GLY A 44 19.91 -10.07 -11.34
CA GLY A 44 19.33 -11.23 -10.65
C GLY A 44 19.29 -11.13 -9.11
N ARG A 45 20.00 -10.17 -8.51
CA ARG A 45 19.93 -9.92 -7.07
C ARG A 45 18.55 -9.36 -6.67
N PRO A 46 17.96 -9.80 -5.55
CA PRO A 46 16.72 -9.23 -5.04
C PRO A 46 16.86 -7.72 -4.78
N VAL A 47 15.85 -6.97 -5.18
CA VAL A 47 15.73 -5.53 -4.91
C VAL A 47 14.35 -5.22 -4.38
N LEU A 48 14.19 -4.11 -3.66
CA LEU A 48 12.90 -3.68 -3.12
C LEU A 48 11.83 -3.60 -4.22
N SER A 49 10.69 -4.24 -3.96
CA SER A 49 9.53 -4.26 -4.84
C SER A 49 8.76 -2.95 -4.75
N ALA A 50 8.53 -2.27 -5.87
CA ALA A 50 7.73 -1.05 -5.88
C ALA A 50 6.26 -1.33 -5.49
N ARG A 51 5.72 -2.47 -5.92
CA ARG A 51 4.37 -2.94 -5.55
C ARG A 51 4.24 -3.20 -4.04
N PHE A 52 5.30 -3.70 -3.39
CA PHE A 52 5.30 -3.84 -1.93
C PHE A 52 5.32 -2.48 -1.22
N VAL A 53 6.12 -1.53 -1.68
CA VAL A 53 6.13 -0.17 -1.11
C VAL A 53 4.78 0.52 -1.31
N GLU A 54 4.14 0.35 -2.46
CA GLU A 54 2.78 0.83 -2.73
C GLU A 54 1.75 0.25 -1.76
N PHE A 55 1.85 -1.05 -1.46
CA PHE A 55 1.05 -1.68 -0.41
C PHE A 55 1.32 -1.04 0.97
N LEU A 56 2.58 -0.79 1.34
CA LEU A 56 2.91 -0.08 2.59
C LEU A 56 2.32 1.34 2.64
N MET A 57 2.21 2.01 1.48
CA MET A 57 1.56 3.32 1.37
C MET A 57 0.03 3.26 1.48
N GLY A 58 -0.57 2.06 1.55
CA GLY A 58 -2.02 1.88 1.66
C GLY A 58 -2.77 2.23 0.38
N LEU A 59 -2.08 2.20 -0.76
CA LEU A 59 -2.62 2.49 -2.09
C LEU A 59 -3.21 1.24 -2.73
N ASP A 60 -4.12 1.47 -3.67
CA ASP A 60 -4.67 0.43 -4.55
C ASP A 60 -3.54 -0.26 -5.33
N ASP A 61 -3.73 -1.54 -5.63
CA ASP A 61 -2.74 -2.32 -6.37
C ASP A 61 -2.54 -1.75 -7.77
N GLY A 62 -1.29 -1.45 -8.10
CA GLY A 62 -0.92 -0.89 -9.40
C GLY A 62 -1.01 0.64 -9.50
N PHE A 63 -1.41 1.37 -8.45
CA PHE A 63 -1.61 2.83 -8.53
C PHE A 63 -0.39 3.62 -9.08
N VAL A 64 0.81 3.28 -8.61
CA VAL A 64 2.12 3.73 -9.13
C VAL A 64 2.88 2.58 -9.78
N SER A 65 2.78 1.37 -9.24
CA SER A 65 3.61 0.23 -9.64
C SER A 65 3.27 -0.32 -11.03
N SER A 66 2.08 -0.02 -11.58
CA SER A 66 1.69 -0.37 -12.95
C SER A 66 2.06 0.69 -14.00
N LEU A 67 2.56 1.85 -13.57
CA LEU A 67 2.94 2.93 -14.50
C LEU A 67 4.21 2.55 -15.27
N ASP A 68 4.22 2.87 -16.58
CA ASP A 68 5.37 2.68 -17.48
C ASP A 68 6.45 3.75 -17.25
N ILE A 69 7.05 3.71 -16.06
CA ILE A 69 8.16 4.57 -15.64
C ILE A 69 9.24 3.72 -14.96
N PRO A 70 10.50 4.18 -14.92
CA PRO A 70 11.57 3.43 -14.25
C PRO A 70 11.23 3.12 -12.78
N ARG A 71 11.59 1.92 -12.29
CA ARG A 71 11.36 1.51 -10.88
C ARG A 71 11.85 2.55 -9.87
N THR A 72 12.97 3.21 -10.16
CA THR A 72 13.52 4.27 -9.30
C THR A 72 12.60 5.49 -9.23
N ALA A 73 11.90 5.83 -10.31
CA ALA A 73 10.89 6.87 -10.34
C ALA A 73 9.62 6.45 -9.58
N GLN A 74 9.17 5.20 -9.73
CA GLN A 74 8.06 4.64 -8.94
C GLN A 74 8.37 4.73 -7.44
N LEU A 75 9.53 4.23 -7.01
CA LEU A 75 9.96 4.29 -5.60
C LEU A 75 10.12 5.73 -5.10
N ARG A 76 10.59 6.65 -5.95
CA ARG A 76 10.66 8.08 -5.61
C ARG A 76 9.28 8.67 -5.40
N ALA A 77 8.31 8.37 -6.27
CA ALA A 77 6.94 8.84 -6.12
C ALA A 77 6.31 8.29 -4.83
N LEU A 78 6.44 6.98 -4.59
CA LEU A 78 5.92 6.33 -3.39
C LEU A 78 6.57 6.88 -2.11
N GLY A 79 7.90 7.01 -2.08
CA GLY A 79 8.62 7.50 -0.90
C GLY A 79 8.42 8.98 -0.58
N ASN A 80 7.94 9.80 -1.54
CA ASN A 80 7.55 11.19 -1.31
C ASN A 80 6.02 11.37 -1.18
N GLY A 81 5.25 10.28 -1.30
CA GLY A 81 3.80 10.29 -1.16
C GLY A 81 3.34 10.39 0.29
N VAL A 82 2.03 10.49 0.48
CA VAL A 82 1.39 10.44 1.80
C VAL A 82 0.52 9.19 1.88
N VAL A 83 0.50 8.54 3.03
CA VAL A 83 -0.43 7.42 3.31
C VAL A 83 -1.86 7.97 3.32
N PRO A 84 -2.76 7.56 2.40
CA PRO A 84 -4.10 8.15 2.27
C PRO A 84 -4.92 8.12 3.56
N GLN A 85 -4.84 7.02 4.31
CA GLN A 85 -5.54 6.86 5.59
C GLN A 85 -5.11 7.92 6.61
N GLN A 86 -3.81 8.27 6.64
CA GLN A 86 -3.27 9.33 7.50
C GLN A 86 -3.67 10.72 7.00
N ALA A 87 -3.67 10.94 5.68
CA ALA A 87 -4.13 12.20 5.09
C ALA A 87 -5.60 12.46 5.40
N VAL A 88 -6.47 11.45 5.25
CA VAL A 88 -7.90 11.54 5.59
C VAL A 88 -8.08 11.90 7.06
N TYR A 89 -7.34 11.25 7.96
CA TYR A 89 -7.40 11.58 9.39
C TYR A 89 -6.98 13.03 9.67
N ALA A 90 -5.85 13.47 9.12
CA ALA A 90 -5.38 14.84 9.30
C ALA A 90 -6.38 15.88 8.75
N ILE A 91 -6.96 15.63 7.58
CA ILE A 91 -7.98 16.51 6.98
C ILE A 91 -9.23 16.56 7.86
N ARG A 92 -9.69 15.44 8.43
CA ARG A 92 -10.83 15.43 9.37
C ARG A 92 -10.57 16.29 10.59
N LEU A 93 -9.36 16.26 11.16
CA LEU A 93 -8.98 17.14 12.27
C LEU A 93 -9.03 18.62 11.86
N LEU A 94 -8.42 18.97 10.72
CA LEU A 94 -8.42 20.35 10.24
C LEU A 94 -9.82 20.87 9.92
N LEU A 95 -10.71 20.02 9.41
CA LEU A 95 -12.11 20.38 9.17
C LEU A 95 -12.87 20.62 10.48
N ALA A 96 -12.62 19.81 11.51
CA ALA A 96 -13.20 20.02 12.83
C ALA A 96 -12.74 21.34 13.45
N ASP A 97 -11.45 21.66 13.35
CA ASP A 97 -10.90 22.94 13.80
C ASP A 97 -11.51 24.12 13.02
N LEU A 98 -11.63 23.99 11.70
CA LEU A 98 -12.24 25.01 10.86
C LEU A 98 -13.71 25.27 11.24
N ALA A 99 -14.48 24.21 11.48
CA ALA A 99 -15.87 24.32 11.93
C ALA A 99 -15.97 25.09 13.25
N ALA A 100 -15.13 24.74 14.22
CA ALA A 100 -15.09 25.38 15.53
C ALA A 100 -14.74 26.88 15.44
N VAL A 101 -13.79 27.26 14.59
CA VAL A 101 -13.33 28.65 14.46
C VAL A 101 -14.27 29.50 13.58
N SER A 102 -14.91 28.91 12.59
CA SER A 102 -15.78 29.64 11.64
C SER A 102 -17.21 29.86 12.16
N GLY A 103 -17.59 29.24 13.28
CA GLY A 103 -18.98 29.25 13.77
C GLY A 103 -19.95 28.51 12.85
N LEU A 104 -19.44 27.82 11.82
CA LEU A 104 -20.19 26.84 11.05
C LEU A 104 -20.36 25.61 11.94
N GLY A 105 -21.49 25.50 12.63
CA GLY A 105 -21.88 24.25 13.27
C GLY A 105 -21.99 23.17 12.20
N LEU A 106 -20.93 22.37 12.01
CA LEU A 106 -20.99 21.14 11.21
C LEU A 106 -21.69 20.04 12.04
N GLU A 107 -22.88 20.33 12.53
CA GLU A 107 -23.81 19.31 13.00
C GLU A 107 -24.50 18.74 11.76
N GLY A 108 -23.89 17.73 11.16
CA GLY A 108 -24.48 17.08 9.99
C GLY A 108 -23.65 15.93 9.43
N GLU A 109 -24.07 14.71 9.75
CA GLU A 109 -24.15 13.56 8.83
C GLU A 109 -22.91 12.96 8.12
N TRP A 110 -21.68 13.42 8.33
CA TRP A 110 -20.49 12.82 7.66
C TRP A 110 -19.75 11.75 8.49
N ALA A 111 -20.35 11.26 9.57
CA ALA A 111 -19.73 10.32 10.52
C ALA A 111 -20.15 8.85 10.33
N ALA A 112 -20.60 8.46 9.13
CA ALA A 112 -20.92 7.06 8.77
C ALA A 112 -19.94 6.52 7.72
#